data_AF-A0A383ADF2-F1
#
_entry.id   AF-A0A383ADF2-F1
#
_cell.length_a   1.000
_cell.length_b   1.000
_cell.length_c   1.000
_cell.angle_alpha   90.00
_cell.angle_beta   90.00
_cell.angle_gamma   90.00
#
_symmetry.space_group_name_H-M   'P 1'
#
loop_
_entity.id
_entity.type
_entity.pdbx_description
1 polymer ?
#
loop_
_entity_poly.entity_id
_entity_poly.type
_entity_poly.pdbx_seq_one_letter_code
_entity_poly.pdbx_strand_id
1 'polypeptide(L)'
;VNLREFRGGRLLLTLGATVLSVIFFGRLASSIYVEILWFRSVGFSSILWTRILWEWGIRGLGALFVGLIVFLNLRIIAKTLGGIRIKRRVGDLVISEQLPESYVLWGILL
;
A
#
# COMPACT_ATOMS: atom_id res chain seq x y z
N VAL A 1 -21.49 -0.92 28.15
CA VAL A 1 -21.00 -1.56 26.89
C VAL A 1 -20.64 -2.99 27.22
N ASN A 2 -21.38 -3.96 26.67
CA ASN A 2 -21.34 -5.35 27.10
C ASN A 2 -20.19 -6.09 26.37
N LEU A 3 -19.13 -6.45 27.10
CA LEU A 3 -17.86 -6.96 26.57
C LEU A 3 -17.87 -8.47 26.22
N ARG A 4 -19.03 -9.13 26.24
CA ARG A 4 -19.14 -10.60 26.17
C ARG A 4 -19.41 -11.17 24.77
N GLU A 5 -19.77 -10.36 23.77
CA GLU A 5 -20.17 -10.87 22.44
C GLU A 5 -19.06 -10.87 21.38
N PHE A 6 -17.93 -10.18 21.60
CA PHE A 6 -16.78 -10.29 20.71
C PHE A 6 -15.93 -11.49 21.12
N ARG A 7 -15.95 -12.55 20.30
CA ARG A 7 -14.96 -13.65 20.27
C ARG A 7 -13.61 -13.17 20.83
N GLY A 8 -13.28 -13.56 22.07
CA GLY A 8 -12.25 -12.91 22.90
C GLY A 8 -10.87 -12.74 22.24
N GLY A 9 -10.52 -13.59 21.27
CA GLY A 9 -9.31 -13.43 20.47
C GLY A 9 -9.26 -12.17 19.61
N ARG A 10 -10.37 -11.76 18.96
CA ARG A 10 -10.37 -10.56 18.10
C ARG A 10 -10.25 -9.28 18.92
N LEU A 11 -10.90 -9.22 20.08
CA LEU A 11 -10.84 -8.04 20.96
C LEU A 11 -9.43 -7.84 21.52
N LEU A 12 -8.77 -8.91 21.98
CA LEU A 12 -7.38 -8.87 22.44
C LEU A 12 -6.41 -8.47 21.32
N LEU A 13 -6.60 -8.99 20.10
CA LEU A 13 -5.79 -8.59 18.94
C LEU A 13 -5.99 -7.12 18.59
N THR A 14 -7.23 -6.62 18.57
CA THR A 14 -7.49 -5.21 18.28
C THR A 14 -6.91 -4.29 19.36
N LEU A 15 -7.02 -4.68 20.62
CA LEU A 15 -6.52 -3.89 21.74
C LEU A 15 -4.99 -3.90 21.76
N GLY A 16 -4.37 -5.07 21.56
CA GLY A 16 -2.93 -5.20 21.40
C GLY A 16 -2.40 -4.38 20.21
N ALA A 17 -3.04 -4.46 19.05
CA ALA A 17 -2.69 -3.66 17.87
C ALA A 17 -2.84 -2.15 18.14
N THR A 18 -3.88 -1.75 18.87
CA THR A 18 -4.09 -0.35 19.26
C THR A 18 -2.97 0.14 20.17
N VAL A 19 -2.63 -0.62 21.21
CA VAL A 19 -1.54 -0.26 22.14
C VAL A 19 -0.20 -0.18 21.40
N LEU A 20 0.12 -1.16 20.56
CA LEU A 20 1.33 -1.15 19.75
C LEU A 20 1.39 0.04 18.79
N SER A 21 0.25 0.36 18.16
CA SER A 21 0.13 1.53 17.29
C SER A 21 0.40 2.82 18.06
N VAL A 22 -0.22 3.01 19.23
CA VAL A 22 0.00 4.20 20.08
C VAL A 22 1.47 4.32 20.49
N ILE A 23 2.11 3.23 20.91
CA ILE A 23 3.54 3.23 21.28
C ILE A 23 4.41 3.59 20.08
N PHE A 24 4.15 2.97 18.93
CA PHE A 24 4.91 3.18 17.70
C PHE A 24 4.81 4.63 17.22
N PHE A 25 3.58 5.16 17.10
CA PHE A 25 3.36 6.55 16.68
C PHE A 25 3.83 7.56 17.72
N GLY A 26 3.68 7.29 19.01
CA GLY A 26 4.20 8.13 20.08
C GLY A 26 5.74 8.25 20.01
N ARG A 27 6.42 7.14 19.76
CA ARG A 27 7.88 7.13 19.57
C ARG A 27 8.31 7.91 18.33
N LEU A 28 7.63 7.70 17.20
CA LEU A 28 7.90 8.44 15.96
C LEU A 28 7.69 9.95 16.16
N ALA A 29 6.56 10.35 16.73
CA ALA A 29 6.24 11.74 16.97
C ALA A 29 7.25 12.42 17.91
N SER A 30 7.62 11.75 19.00
CA SER A 30 8.64 12.25 19.93
C SER A 30 9.99 12.46 19.25
N SER A 31 10.44 11.48 18.45
CA SER A 31 11.69 11.58 17.70
C SER A 31 11.70 12.76 16.72
N ILE A 32 10.63 12.89 15.92
CA ILE A 32 10.51 13.99 14.94
C ILE A 32 10.45 15.34 15.66
N TYR A 33 9.72 15.42 16.78
CA TYR A 33 9.60 16.65 17.55
C TYR A 33 10.93 17.12 18.13
N VAL A 34 11.71 16.20 18.72
CA VAL A 34 13.05 16.51 19.24
C VAL A 34 13.97 16.99 18.12
N GLU A 35 13.92 16.36 16.94
CA GLU A 35 14.73 16.77 15.80
C GLU A 35 14.35 18.18 15.32
N ILE A 36 13.05 18.48 15.19
CA ILE A 36 12.57 19.83 14.83
C ILE A 36 13.03 20.87 15.87
N LEU A 37 12.91 20.57 17.16
CA LEU A 37 13.30 21.47 18.23
C LEU A 37 14.81 21.76 18.18
N TRP A 38 15.62 20.73 17.95
CA TRP A 38 17.06 20.85 17.80
C TRP A 38 17.45 21.69 16.59
N PHE A 39 16.87 21.43 15.41
CA PHE A 39 17.17 22.23 14.21
C PHE A 39 16.68 23.69 14.31
N ARG A 40 15.64 23.95 15.11
CA ARG A 40 15.23 25.33 15.46
C ARG A 40 16.23 25.98 16.41
N SER A 41 16.73 25.28 17.42
CA SER A 41 17.65 25.85 18.40
C SER A 41 19.02 26.21 17.81
N VAL A 42 19.51 25.42 16.84
CA VAL A 42 20.78 25.69 16.14
C VAL A 42 20.58 26.62 14.92
N GLY A 43 19.34 27.00 14.59
CA GLY A 43 19.03 27.91 13.47
C GLY A 43 19.09 27.27 12.08
N PHE A 44 19.28 25.96 11.97
CA PHE A 44 19.42 25.21 10.70
C PHE A 44 18.12 24.58 10.20
N SER A 45 16.97 25.20 10.48
CA SER A 45 15.65 24.62 10.12
C SER A 45 15.48 24.35 8.62
N SER A 46 16.12 25.14 7.75
CA SER A 46 16.08 24.94 6.29
C SER A 46 16.72 23.62 5.84
N ILE A 47 17.78 23.16 6.54
CA ILE A 47 18.51 21.94 6.22
C ILE A 47 17.63 20.71 6.50
N LEU A 48 16.90 20.71 7.62
CA LEU A 48 15.94 19.66 7.96
C LEU A 48 14.91 19.47 6.84
N TRP A 49 14.29 20.56 6.36
CA TRP A 49 13.28 20.47 5.32
C TRP A 49 13.86 20.02 3.99
N THR A 50 15.05 20.53 3.63
CA THR A 50 15.75 20.11 2.41
C THR A 50 16.04 18.62 2.45
N ARG A 51 16.55 18.10 3.57
CA ARG A 51 16.81 16.68 3.76
C ARG A 51 15.55 15.83 3.66
N ILE A 52 14.48 16.21 4.36
CA ILE A 52 13.20 15.49 4.33
C ILE A 52 12.66 15.44 2.89
N LEU A 53 12.65 16.57 2.18
CA LEU A 53 12.17 16.63 0.81
C LEU A 53 12.98 15.73 -0.12
N TRP A 54 14.31 15.70 0.00
CA TRP A 54 15.16 14.87 -0.84
C TRP A 54 15.06 13.39 -0.52
N GLU A 55 15.08 12.99 0.75
CA GLU A 55 14.98 11.59 1.15
C GLU A 55 13.63 10.99 0.72
N TRP A 56 12.53 11.71 0.95
CA TRP A 56 11.21 11.24 0.54
C TRP A 56 10.97 11.42 -0.95
N GLY A 57 11.52 12.47 -1.56
CA GLY A 57 11.42 12.73 -2.99
C GLY A 57 12.08 11.64 -3.83
N ILE A 58 13.33 11.26 -3.51
CA ILE A 58 14.03 10.21 -4.25
C ILE A 58 13.35 8.85 -4.08
N ARG A 59 12.85 8.53 -2.87
CA ARG A 59 12.10 7.30 -2.59
C ARG A 59 10.78 7.28 -3.35
N GLY A 60 10.05 8.40 -3.36
CA GLY A 60 8.80 8.55 -4.10
C GLY A 60 9.00 8.41 -5.60
N LEU A 61 10.03 9.06 -6.17
CA LEU A 61 10.41 8.91 -7.57
C LEU A 61 10.80 7.49 -7.91
N GLY A 62 11.59 6.82 -7.06
CA GLY A 62 11.93 5.41 -7.22
C GLY A 62 10.72 4.50 -7.21
N ALA A 63 9.81 4.68 -6.23
CA ALA A 63 8.57 3.91 -6.14
C ALA A 63 7.68 4.11 -7.37
N LEU A 64 7.54 5.35 -7.84
CA LEU A 64 6.81 5.67 -9.07
C LEU A 64 7.43 5.01 -10.29
N PHE A 65 8.76 5.07 -10.42
CA PHE A 65 9.47 4.49 -11.56
C PHE A 65 9.32 2.97 -11.60
N VAL A 66 9.55 2.29 -10.47
CA VAL A 66 9.35 0.84 -10.35
C VAL A 66 7.89 0.47 -10.58
N GLY A 67 6.96 1.20 -9.97
CA GLY A 67 5.53 0.99 -10.16
C GLY A 67 5.11 1.14 -11.62
N LEU A 68 5.66 2.12 -12.35
CA LEU A 68 5.40 2.33 -13.77
C LEU A 68 5.94 1.17 -14.61
N ILE A 69 7.14 0.68 -14.33
CA ILE A 69 7.72 -0.48 -15.03
C ILE A 69 6.85 -1.71 -14.82
N VAL A 70 6.47 -2.00 -13.58
CA VAL A 70 5.60 -3.14 -13.25
C VAL A 70 4.24 -2.99 -13.92
N PHE A 71 3.64 -1.80 -13.86
CA PHE A 71 2.36 -1.51 -14.51
C PHE A 71 2.43 -1.72 -16.03
N LEU A 72 3.46 -1.19 -16.70
CA LEU A 72 3.64 -1.36 -18.14
C LEU A 72 3.88 -2.82 -18.51
N ASN A 73 4.69 -3.54 -17.72
CA ASN A 73 4.95 -4.96 -17.91
C ASN A 73 3.65 -5.78 -17.81
N LEU A 74 2.88 -5.58 -16.74
CA LEU A 74 1.60 -6.25 -16.54
C LEU A 74 0.57 -5.84 -17.59
N ARG A 75 0.57 -4.60 -18.05
CA ARG A 75 -0.32 -4.13 -19.13
C ARG A 75 -0.04 -4.85 -20.45
N ILE A 76 1.21 -5.11 -20.79
CA ILE A 76 1.58 -5.90 -21.97
C ILE A 76 1.07 -7.34 -21.82
N ILE A 77 1.28 -7.93 -20.64
CA ILE A 77 0.82 -9.29 -20.31
C ILE A 77 -0.72 -9.35 -20.41
N ALA A 78 -1.44 -8.36 -19.87
CA ALA A 78 -2.90 -8.27 -19.92
C ALA A 78 -3.45 -8.24 -21.34
N LYS A 79 -2.84 -7.46 -22.24
CA LYS A 79 -3.23 -7.45 -23.67
C LYS A 79 -3.09 -8.83 -24.32
N THR A 80 -2.06 -9.59 -23.93
CA THR A 80 -1.87 -10.96 -24.43
C THR A 80 -2.87 -11.94 -23.81
N LEU A 81 -3.20 -11.77 -22.52
CA LEU A 81 -4.18 -12.59 -21.80
C LEU A 81 -5.63 -12.34 -22.21
N GLY A 82 -5.99 -11.15 -22.72
CA GLY A 82 -7.31 -10.88 -23.30
C GLY A 82 -7.65 -11.80 -24.50
N GLY A 83 -6.64 -12.40 -25.12
CA GLY A 83 -6.82 -13.45 -26.14
C GLY A 83 -7.09 -14.85 -25.59
N ILE A 84 -6.86 -15.09 -24.29
CA ILE A 84 -7.00 -16.40 -23.66
C ILE A 84 -8.48 -16.65 -23.36
N ARG A 85 -9.10 -17.52 -24.15
CA ARG A 85 -10.46 -18.01 -23.91
C ARG A 85 -10.41 -19.09 -22.84
N ILE A 86 -10.94 -18.81 -21.65
CA ILE A 86 -11.11 -19.85 -20.64
C ILE A 86 -12.27 -20.75 -21.10
N LYS A 87 -11.94 -22.00 -21.42
CA LYS A 87 -12.96 -23.01 -21.75
C LYS A 87 -13.53 -23.56 -20.47
N ARG A 88 -14.78 -23.23 -20.17
CA ARG A 88 -15.56 -23.85 -19.10
C ARG A 88 -16.59 -24.79 -19.73
N ARG A 89 -16.61 -26.05 -19.30
CA ARG A 89 -17.70 -26.98 -19.62
C ARG A 89 -18.83 -26.81 -18.61
N VAL A 90 -20.03 -26.53 -19.09
CA VAL A 90 -21.25 -26.46 -18.28
C VAL A 90 -22.26 -27.42 -18.91
N GLY A 91 -22.35 -28.63 -18.36
CA GLY A 91 -23.06 -29.74 -19.01
C GLY A 91 -22.38 -30.14 -20.33
N ASP A 92 -23.14 -30.16 -21.42
CA ASP A 92 -22.65 -30.52 -22.77
C ASP A 92 -22.12 -29.31 -23.56
N LEU A 93 -22.24 -28.09 -23.03
CA LEU A 93 -21.80 -26.86 -23.69
C LEU A 93 -20.38 -26.46 -23.24
N VAL A 94 -19.52 -26.12 -24.21
CA VAL A 94 -18.18 -25.53 -23.97
C VAL A 94 -18.26 -24.02 -24.19
N ILE A 95 -18.38 -23.27 -23.11
CA ILE A 95 -18.43 -21.81 -23.16
C ILE A 95 -16.98 -21.29 -23.14
N SER A 96 -16.64 -20.48 -24.14
CA SER A 96 -15.33 -19.85 -24.31
C SER A 96 -15.48 -18.35 -24.05
N GLU A 97 -15.39 -17.93 -22.80
CA GLU A 97 -15.55 -16.54 -22.40
C GLU A 97 -14.19 -15.82 -22.48
N GLN A 98 -14.16 -14.66 -23.14
CA GLN A 98 -12.98 -13.79 -23.17
C GLN A 98 -12.99 -12.94 -21.90
N LEU A 99 -11.88 -12.92 -21.14
CA LEU A 99 -11.79 -12.05 -19.98
C LEU A 99 -11.87 -10.58 -20.43
N PRO A 100 -12.77 -9.76 -19.86
CA PRO A 100 -12.84 -8.35 -20.20
C PRO A 100 -11.55 -7.66 -19.77
N GLU A 101 -10.91 -6.91 -20.68
CA GLU A 101 -9.66 -6.17 -20.40
C GLU A 101 -9.79 -5.25 -19.17
N SER A 102 -10.99 -4.71 -18.92
CA SER A 102 -11.24 -3.82 -17.79
C SER A 102 -11.02 -4.49 -16.42
N TYR A 103 -11.36 -5.77 -16.25
CA TYR A 103 -11.14 -6.48 -14.97
C TYR A 103 -9.65 -6.72 -14.72
N VAL A 104 -8.88 -7.01 -15.77
CA VAL A 104 -7.43 -7.20 -15.66
C VAL A 104 -6.73 -5.87 -15.35
N LEU A 105 -7.17 -4.76 -15.95
CA LEU A 105 -6.66 -3.43 -15.64
C LEU A 105 -6.91 -3.02 -14.19
N TRP A 106 -8.10 -3.28 -13.65
CA TRP A 106 -8.40 -3.03 -12.24
C TRP A 106 -7.55 -3.90 -11.31
N GLY A 107 -7.27 -5.15 -11.67
CA GLY A 107 -6.38 -6.03 -10.90
C GLY A 107 -4.89 -5.67 -10.98
N ILE A 108 -4.46 -4.90 -11.98
CA ILE A 108 -3.09 -4.39 -12.08
C ILE A 108 -2.91 -3.10 -11.26
N LEU A 109 -3.99 -2.35 -11.08
CA LEU A 109 -4.01 -1.07 -10.36
C LEU A 109 -4.15 -1.22 -8.83
N LEU A 110 -4.69 -2.35 -8.36
CA LEU A 110 -5.04 -2.63 -6.96
C LEU A 110 -4.01 -3.55 -6.30
#